data_AF-Q471S0-F1
#
_entry.id   AF-Q471S0-F1
#
_cell.length_a   1.000
_cell.length_b   1.000
_cell.length_c   1.000
_cell.angle_alpha   90.00
_cell.angle_beta   90.00
_cell.angle_gamma   90.00
#
_symmetry.space_group_name_H-M   'P 1'
#
loop_
_entity.id
_entity.type
_entity.pdbx_description
1 polymer ?
#
loop_
_entity_poly.entity_id
_entity_poly.type
_entity_poly.pdbx_seq_one_letter_code
_entity_poly.pdbx_strand_id
1 'polypeptide(L)'
;MAKKSIRLSHVGVPGDLSVLKLKGYLKSALAEVAEGAGEDEILLVKVLVPRPLGLRAGEKLFDKVLQGIVDKDPRVARVSVEFVEGEVTPEKIAESEARTQKEIDAYGHLLQESTDDEQPG
;
A
#
# COMPACT_ATOMS: atom_id res chain seq x y z
N MET A 1 10.10 -23.95 1.07
CA MET A 1 8.96 -23.20 0.50
C MET A 1 9.47 -21.81 0.11
N ALA A 2 9.11 -21.31 -1.07
CA ALA A 2 9.68 -20.07 -1.61
C ALA A 2 9.46 -18.90 -0.64
N LYS A 3 10.57 -18.25 -0.23
CA LYS A 3 10.57 -17.04 0.59
C LYS A 3 10.05 -15.90 -0.29
N LYS A 4 8.74 -15.71 -0.34
CA LYS A 4 8.15 -14.56 -1.02
C LYS A 4 8.55 -13.29 -0.28
N SER A 5 9.37 -12.46 -0.92
CA SER A 5 9.74 -11.15 -0.39
C SER A 5 8.52 -10.24 -0.36
N ILE A 6 8.27 -9.59 0.78
CA ILE A 6 7.15 -8.65 0.92
C ILE A 6 7.66 -7.26 0.60
N ARG A 7 7.02 -6.60 -0.37
CA ARG A 7 7.34 -5.23 -0.75
C ARG A 7 6.18 -4.30 -0.42
N LEU A 8 6.43 -3.34 0.47
CA LEU A 8 5.48 -2.27 0.75
C LEU A 8 5.76 -1.09 -0.17
N SER A 9 4.70 -0.51 -0.74
CA SER A 9 4.79 0.72 -1.53
C SER A 9 3.74 1.72 -1.09
N HIS A 10 4.12 2.99 -1.01
CA HIS A 10 3.24 4.06 -0.58
C HIS A 10 2.84 4.92 -1.75
N VAL A 11 1.55 5.23 -1.83
CA VAL A 11 0.97 6.08 -2.88
C VAL A 11 0.28 7.25 -2.19
N GLY A 12 0.83 8.44 -2.36
CA GLY A 12 0.17 9.67 -1.93
C GLY A 12 -0.86 10.15 -2.94
N VAL A 13 -2.10 10.40 -2.52
CA VAL A 13 -3.13 10.99 -3.38
C VAL A 13 -3.19 12.52 -3.15
N PRO A 14 -3.01 13.33 -4.19
CA PRO A 14 -3.10 14.79 -4.08
C PRO A 14 -4.48 15.22 -3.56
N GLY A 15 -4.52 16.20 -2.65
CA GLY A 15 -5.78 16.72 -2.09
C GLY A 15 -6.64 17.54 -3.04
N ASP A 16 -6.04 18.08 -4.08
CA ASP A 16 -6.73 18.83 -5.15
C ASP A 16 -7.35 17.89 -6.21
N LEU A 17 -7.10 16.58 -6.12
CA LEU A 17 -7.55 15.64 -7.13
C LEU A 17 -9.08 15.43 -7.03
N SER A 18 -9.79 15.55 -8.15
CA SER A 18 -11.23 15.23 -8.18
C SER A 18 -11.48 13.72 -8.08
N VAL A 19 -12.63 13.33 -7.49
CA VAL A 19 -13.08 11.93 -7.36
C VAL A 19 -13.01 11.16 -8.69
N LEU A 20 -13.37 11.82 -9.79
CA LEU A 20 -13.32 11.22 -11.13
C LEU A 20 -11.88 10.88 -11.57
N LYS A 21 -10.91 11.74 -11.23
CA LYS A 21 -9.49 11.53 -11.52
C LYS A 21 -8.83 10.57 -10.53
N LEU A 22 -9.36 10.44 -9.32
CA LEU A 22 -8.81 9.59 -8.26
C LEU A 22 -8.77 8.13 -8.69
N LYS A 23 -9.82 7.63 -9.35
CA LYS A 23 -9.84 6.28 -9.91
C LYS A 23 -8.70 6.05 -10.92
N GLY A 24 -8.48 7.01 -11.83
CA GLY A 24 -7.42 6.93 -12.84
C GLY A 24 -6.04 6.98 -12.20
N TYR A 25 -5.85 7.91 -11.27
CA TYR A 25 -4.61 8.08 -10.52
C TYR A 25 -4.24 6.82 -9.74
N LEU A 26 -5.17 6.26 -8.96
CA LEU A 26 -4.94 5.03 -8.20
C LEU A 26 -4.55 3.89 -9.12
N LYS A 27 -5.24 3.73 -10.24
CA LYS A 27 -4.95 2.67 -11.21
C LYS A 27 -3.55 2.84 -11.81
N SER A 28 -3.16 4.05 -12.19
CA SER A 28 -1.81 4.32 -12.73
C SER A 28 -0.73 4.14 -11.66
N ALA A 29 -0.91 4.68 -10.46
CA ALA A 29 0.05 4.54 -9.36
C ALA A 29 0.22 3.09 -8.93
N LEU A 30 -0.87 2.33 -8.81
CA LEU A 30 -0.82 0.90 -8.48
C LEU A 30 -0.17 0.08 -9.60
N ALA A 31 -0.40 0.42 -10.87
CA ALA A 31 0.27 -0.21 -11.99
C ALA A 31 1.78 0.06 -11.96
N GLU A 32 2.20 1.31 -11.75
CA GLU A 32 3.62 1.68 -11.65
C GLU A 32 4.32 0.94 -10.50
N VAL A 33 3.64 0.83 -9.35
CA VAL A 33 4.11 0.04 -8.20
C VAL A 33 4.21 -1.46 -8.55
N ALA A 34 3.23 -2.01 -9.26
CA ALA A 34 3.23 -3.41 -9.69
C ALA A 34 4.29 -3.71 -10.76
N GLU A 35 4.60 -2.77 -11.65
CA GLU A 35 5.69 -2.87 -12.64
C GLU A 35 7.06 -2.85 -11.95
N GLY A 36 7.19 -2.14 -10.83
CA GLY A 36 8.40 -2.15 -10.02
C GLY A 36 8.64 -3.47 -9.28
N ALA A 37 7.66 -4.36 -9.19
CA ALA A 37 7.69 -5.56 -8.38
C ALA A 37 8.09 -6.83 -9.15
N GLY A 38 8.94 -7.65 -8.54
CA GLY A 38 9.31 -8.96 -9.07
C GLY A 38 8.15 -9.96 -9.05
N GLU A 39 8.19 -10.94 -9.95
CA GLU A 39 7.12 -11.95 -10.12
C GLU A 39 6.91 -12.86 -8.89
N ASP A 40 7.88 -12.94 -7.98
CA ASP A 40 7.82 -13.72 -6.73
C ASP A 40 7.61 -12.86 -5.47
N GLU A 41 7.35 -11.55 -5.64
CA GLU A 41 7.14 -10.62 -4.52
C GLU A 41 5.65 -10.43 -4.19
N ILE A 42 5.34 -10.36 -2.91
CA ILE A 42 4.00 -10.02 -2.40
C ILE A 42 3.93 -8.50 -2.27
N LEU A 43 3.03 -7.87 -3.01
CA LEU A 43 2.83 -6.42 -2.93
C LEU A 43 1.78 -6.03 -1.89
N LEU A 44 2.25 -5.20 -0.95
CA LEU A 44 1.40 -4.44 -0.06
C LEU A 44 1.42 -2.99 -0.55
N VAL A 45 0.26 -2.39 -0.75
CA VAL A 45 0.18 -0.99 -1.19
C VAL A 45 -0.58 -0.18 -0.16
N LYS A 46 0.03 0.90 0.32
CA LYS A 46 -0.57 1.83 1.26
C LYS A 46 -0.89 3.15 0.57
N VAL A 47 -2.18 3.46 0.46
CA VAL A 47 -2.68 4.65 -0.23
C VAL A 47 -3.04 5.70 0.81
N LEU A 48 -2.37 6.84 0.78
CA LEU A 48 -2.68 7.98 1.64
C LEU A 48 -3.65 8.91 0.93
N VAL A 49 -4.82 9.11 1.51
CA VAL A 49 -5.88 9.94 0.94
C VAL A 49 -6.21 11.06 1.91
N PRO A 50 -6.33 12.31 1.46
CA PRO A 50 -6.77 13.38 2.33
C PRO A 50 -8.23 13.15 2.75
N ARG A 51 -8.53 13.25 4.05
CA ARG A 51 -9.90 13.11 4.61
C ARG A 51 -10.98 13.83 3.81
N PRO A 52 -10.83 15.12 3.42
CA PRO A 52 -11.88 15.79 2.66
C PRO A 52 -12.14 15.12 1.31
N LEU A 53 -11.11 14.56 0.67
CA LEU A 53 -11.25 13.82 -0.57
C LEU A 53 -11.85 12.42 -0.34
N GLY A 54 -11.42 11.74 0.73
CA GLY A 54 -11.97 10.46 1.15
C GLY A 54 -13.47 10.52 1.41
N LEU A 55 -13.91 11.53 2.17
CA LEU A 55 -15.32 11.83 2.43
C LEU A 55 -16.10 12.15 1.16
N ARG A 56 -15.51 12.89 0.21
CA ARG A 56 -16.16 13.22 -1.07
C ARG A 56 -16.26 12.03 -2.01
N ALA A 57 -15.24 11.17 -2.06
CA ALA A 57 -15.21 9.99 -2.92
C ALA A 57 -16.08 8.84 -2.35
N GLY A 58 -16.13 8.71 -1.03
CA GLY A 58 -16.83 7.66 -0.32
C GLY A 58 -16.05 6.33 -0.33
N GLU A 59 -16.11 5.59 0.79
CA GLU A 59 -15.40 4.32 0.96
C GLU A 59 -15.74 3.30 -0.14
N LYS A 60 -16.99 3.26 -0.60
CA LYS A 60 -17.42 2.37 -1.69
C LYS A 60 -16.65 2.58 -3.00
N LEU A 61 -16.23 3.82 -3.29
CA LEU A 61 -15.48 4.09 -4.51
C LEU A 61 -14.06 3.54 -4.39
N PHE A 62 -13.41 3.75 -3.24
CA PHE A 62 -12.11 3.13 -2.96
C PHE A 62 -12.21 1.63 -3.03
N ASP A 63 -13.14 1.03 -2.29
CA ASP A 63 -13.33 -0.43 -2.26
C ASP A 63 -13.48 -1.01 -3.67
N LYS A 64 -14.34 -0.41 -4.51
CA LYS A 64 -14.56 -0.85 -5.89
C LYS A 64 -13.33 -0.66 -6.78
N VAL A 65 -12.58 0.43 -6.62
CA VAL A 65 -11.36 0.68 -7.39
C VAL A 65 -10.26 -0.30 -6.97
N LEU A 66 -10.08 -0.51 -5.68
CA LEU A 66 -9.10 -1.44 -5.12
C LEU A 66 -9.42 -2.88 -5.52
N GLN A 67 -10.66 -3.33 -5.38
CA GLN A 67 -11.08 -4.64 -5.86
C GLN A 67 -10.78 -4.82 -7.34
N GLY A 68 -11.12 -3.84 -8.18
CA GLY A 68 -10.86 -3.91 -9.62
C GLY A 68 -9.37 -3.94 -10.00
N ILE A 69 -8.48 -3.53 -9.09
CA ILE A 69 -7.03 -3.58 -9.28
C ILE A 69 -6.48 -4.92 -8.79
N VAL A 70 -6.88 -5.37 -7.60
CA VAL A 70 -6.53 -6.70 -7.06
C VAL A 70 -7.01 -7.82 -7.99
N ASP A 71 -8.20 -7.66 -8.59
CA ASP A 71 -8.75 -8.61 -9.57
C ASP A 71 -7.94 -8.64 -10.88
N LYS A 72 -7.34 -7.50 -11.26
CA LYS A 72 -6.49 -7.38 -12.46
C LYS A 72 -5.08 -7.88 -12.26
N ASP A 73 -4.51 -7.64 -11.08
CA ASP A 73 -3.11 -7.90 -10.76
C ASP A 73 -3.01 -8.82 -9.52
N PRO A 74 -2.84 -10.14 -9.71
CA PRO A 74 -2.76 -11.11 -8.61
C PRO A 74 -1.50 -10.96 -7.74
N ARG A 75 -0.57 -10.08 -8.12
CA ARG A 75 0.63 -9.74 -7.35
C ARG A 75 0.33 -8.81 -6.18
N VAL A 76 -0.74 -7.99 -6.31
CA VAL A 76 -1.18 -7.07 -5.26
C VAL A 76 -1.96 -7.87 -4.23
N ALA A 77 -1.28 -8.28 -3.15
CA ALA A 77 -1.89 -9.13 -2.12
C ALA A 77 -2.78 -8.33 -1.16
N ARG A 78 -2.46 -7.05 -0.91
CA ARG A 78 -3.27 -6.20 -0.03
C ARG A 78 -3.10 -4.73 -0.37
N VAL A 79 -4.20 -4.00 -0.41
CA VAL A 79 -4.19 -2.54 -0.47
C VAL A 79 -4.85 -1.97 0.78
N SER A 80 -4.14 -1.11 1.50
CA SER A 80 -4.65 -0.38 2.66
C SER A 80 -4.82 1.09 2.30
N VAL A 81 -5.96 1.68 2.63
CA VAL A 81 -6.20 3.11 2.46
C VAL A 81 -6.15 3.77 3.83
N GLU A 82 -5.36 4.83 3.94
CA GLU A 82 -5.24 5.64 5.15
C GLU A 82 -5.73 7.05 4.87
N PHE A 83 -6.71 7.51 5.65
CA PHE A 83 -7.24 8.85 5.53
C PHE A 83 -6.46 9.82 6.42
N VAL A 84 -5.71 10.74 5.81
CA VAL A 84 -4.92 11.74 6.53
C VAL A 84 -5.67 13.07 6.66
N GLU A 85 -5.55 13.72 7.82
CA GLU A 85 -6.12 15.05 8.03
C GLU A 85 -5.25 16.13 7.35
N GLY A 86 -5.87 16.98 6.53
CA GLY A 86 -5.19 18.04 5.78
C GLY A 86 -4.69 17.61 4.41
N GLU A 87 -3.72 18.33 3.86
CA GLU A 87 -3.11 18.02 2.57
C GLU A 87 -2.14 16.83 2.67
N VAL A 88 -2.13 16.00 1.64
CA VAL A 88 -1.12 14.94 1.47
C VAL A 88 0.13 15.61 0.90
N THR A 89 1.01 16.06 1.79
CA THR A 89 2.32 16.59 1.41
C THR A 89 3.34 15.46 1.28
N PRO A 90 4.41 15.62 0.47
CA PRO A 90 5.52 14.67 0.41
C PRO A 90 6.14 14.41 1.80
N GLU A 91 6.14 15.41 2.68
CA GLU A 91 6.58 15.26 4.07
C GLU A 91 5.68 14.30 4.87
N LYS A 92 4.34 14.38 4.72
CA LYS A 92 3.42 13.43 5.37
C LYS A 92 3.49 12.03 4.78
N ILE A 93 3.75 11.93 3.48
CA ILE A 93 3.99 10.64 2.82
C ILE A 93 5.27 10.03 3.40
N ALA A 94 6.36 10.79 3.47
CA ALA A 94 7.63 10.35 4.07
C ALA A 94 7.50 10.03 5.57
N GLU A 95 6.69 10.77 6.32
CA GLU A 95 6.45 10.51 7.74
C GLU A 95 5.63 9.22 7.95
N SER A 96 4.59 9.00 7.14
CA SER A 96 3.82 7.75 7.18
C SER A 96 4.61 6.56 6.63
N GLU A 97 5.47 6.78 5.62
CA GLU A 97 6.47 5.81 5.15
C GLU A 97 7.42 5.44 6.27
N ALA A 98 8.08 6.42 6.90
CA ALA A 98 9.04 6.19 7.97
C ALA A 98 8.38 5.49 9.17
N ARG A 99 7.14 5.86 9.51
CA ARG A 99 6.38 5.23 10.59
C ARG A 99 5.99 3.78 10.24
N THR A 100 5.45 3.56 9.05
CA THR A 100 5.02 2.22 8.60
C THR A 100 6.24 1.32 8.36
N GLN A 101 7.37 1.85 7.86
CA GLN A 101 8.63 1.13 7.73
C GLN A 101 9.19 0.75 9.10
N LYS A 102 9.10 1.63 10.11
CA LYS A 102 9.47 1.31 11.49
C LYS A 102 8.61 0.20 12.08
N GLU A 103 7.31 0.23 11.80
CA GLU A 103 6.39 -0.83 12.24
C GLU A 103 6.69 -2.13 11.50
N ILE A 104 6.90 -2.12 10.18
CA ILE A 104 7.27 -3.32 9.43
C ILE A 104 8.66 -3.84 9.79
N ASP A 105 9.62 -2.99 10.15
CA ASP A 105 10.92 -3.44 10.65
C ASP A 105 10.76 -4.11 12.01
N ALA A 106 9.97 -3.50 12.90
CA ALA A 106 9.64 -4.08 14.21
C ALA A 106 8.80 -5.37 14.10
N TYR A 107 7.90 -5.48 13.12
CA TYR A 107 7.10 -6.68 12.84
C TYR A 107 7.83 -7.67 11.90
N GLY A 108 8.83 -7.23 11.15
CA GLY A 108 9.67 -8.02 10.27
C GLY A 108 10.53 -8.99 11.06
N HIS A 109 10.93 -8.58 12.27
CA HIS A 109 11.49 -9.47 13.28
C HIS A 109 10.58 -10.67 13.62
N LEU A 110 9.24 -10.52 13.61
CA LEU A 110 8.31 -11.63 13.87
C LEU A 110 8.14 -12.58 12.67
N LEU A 111 8.40 -12.13 11.44
CA LEU A 111 8.48 -13.00 10.25
C LEU A 111 9.84 -13.70 10.14
N GLN A 112 10.88 -13.16 10.78
CA GLN A 112 12.20 -13.77 10.88
C GLN A 112 12.26 -14.84 11.99
N GLU A 113 11.40 -14.74 13.02
CA GLU A 113 11.32 -15.71 14.13
C GLU A 113 10.51 -16.99 13.83
N SER A 114 9.99 -17.18 12.61
CA SER A 114 9.44 -18.49 12.18
C SER A 114 10.45 -19.34 11.39
N THR A 115 11.74 -19.01 11.45
CA THR A 115 12.83 -19.90 10.99
C THR A 115 13.97 -19.90 12.02
N ASP A 116 13.61 -20.07 13.28
CA ASP A 116 14.52 -20.60 14.30
C ASP A 116 13.77 -21.67 15.13
N ASP A 117 13.19 -22.64 14.42
CA ASP A 117 12.99 -23.97 15.00
C ASP A 117 13.70 -24.95 14.07
N GLU A 118 15.03 -24.93 14.16
CA GLU A 118 15.83 -26.12 13.88
C GLU A 118 17.03 -26.12 14.85
N GLN A 119 16.75 -26.44 16.12
CA GLN A 119 17.70 -27.30 16.83
C GLN A 119 17.80 -28.60 16.03
N PRO A 120 19.01 -29.06 15.67
CA PRO A 120 19.63 -30.05 16.55
C PRO A 120 21.17 -30.01 16.59
N GLY A 121 21.75 -30.43 17.72
CA GLY A 121 23.18 -30.70 17.88
C GLY A 121 23.64 -30.66 19.32
#